data_AF-A0A8H5F538-F1
#
_entry.id   AF-A0A8H5F538-F1
#
_cell.length_a   1.000
_cell.length_b   1.000
_cell.length_c   1.000
_cell.angle_alpha   90.00
_cell.angle_beta   90.00
_cell.angle_gamma   90.00
#
_symmetry.space_group_name_H-M   'P 1'
#
loop_
_entity.id
_entity.type
_entity.pdbx_description
1 polymer ?
#
loop_
_entity_poly.entity_id
_entity_poly.type
_entity_poly.pdbx_seq_one_letter_code
_entity_poly.pdbx_strand_id
1 'polypeptide(L)'
;MTSLQIGEYSAWVAIEGVTAPVYNIEKTSSSASCWIASQVGKKFALNWYNTERRIPIQAAVLIDGKVCDNHIMLDARRYPDKPSGVGISYARTSDWTRRDFEFSSILVSDDDNYLYTVDTSMDIGTITLQLWRIEIQDVTPQTLHHRYGGATLDNQIVHERSKKAGAHHVVYGEEYGSPAPVVDMVRGRVIDSTPFVTFSFKYRPYDVLMANDIIPRPMLSTCTNVPSSSRNNEVDQKTAAQIKRLENRLNALKTKAKLVPHAGVVKRTVGSSKGKGRARGPIPPNAEIIDLTSL
;
A
#
# COMPACT_ATOMS: atom_id res chain seq x y z
N MET A 1 -9.51 16.96 8.74
CA MET A 1 -8.80 17.22 7.46
C MET A 1 -8.77 15.91 6.69
N THR A 2 -8.87 15.93 5.37
CA THR A 2 -8.99 14.71 4.53
C THR A 2 -7.95 14.65 3.40
N SER A 3 -7.12 15.69 3.29
CA SER A 3 -6.07 15.80 2.27
C SER A 3 -4.83 16.46 2.86
N LEU A 4 -3.69 16.20 2.22
CA LEU A 4 -2.45 16.92 2.42
C LEU A 4 -2.34 18.04 1.39
N GLN A 5 -1.71 19.16 1.77
CA GLN A 5 -1.53 20.30 0.87
C GLN A 5 -0.16 20.97 1.07
N ILE A 6 0.51 21.32 -0.02
CA ILE A 6 1.74 22.12 -0.06
C ILE A 6 1.61 23.12 -1.21
N GLY A 7 1.52 24.41 -0.91
CA GLY A 7 1.30 25.44 -1.94
C GLY A 7 0.02 25.17 -2.75
N GLU A 8 0.16 25.19 -4.08
CA GLU A 8 -0.89 24.88 -5.06
C GLU A 8 -1.19 23.38 -5.24
N TYR A 9 -0.41 22.50 -4.59
CA TYR A 9 -0.53 21.04 -4.70
C TYR A 9 -1.30 20.45 -3.52
N SER A 10 -2.23 19.55 -3.81
CA SER A 10 -2.90 18.75 -2.79
C SER A 10 -2.97 17.28 -3.19
N ALA A 11 -3.02 16.39 -2.21
CA ALA A 11 -3.13 14.96 -2.42
C ALA A 11 -3.99 14.32 -1.34
N TRP A 12 -4.71 13.25 -1.69
CA TRP A 12 -5.50 12.45 -0.75
C TRP A 12 -5.61 11.00 -1.23
N VAL A 13 -5.92 10.12 -0.28
CA VAL A 13 -6.25 8.72 -0.58
C VAL A 13 -7.76 8.54 -0.42
N ALA A 14 -8.40 7.92 -1.40
CA ALA A 14 -9.79 7.48 -1.30
C ALA A 14 -9.82 5.96 -1.15
N ILE A 15 -10.56 5.44 -0.17
CA ILE A 15 -10.73 4.01 0.07
C ILE A 15 -12.19 3.69 -0.22
N GLU A 16 -12.45 2.75 -1.13
CA GLU A 16 -13.81 2.46 -1.64
C GLU A 16 -14.54 3.71 -2.13
N GLY A 17 -13.82 4.61 -2.80
CA GLY A 17 -14.36 5.87 -3.33
C GLY A 17 -14.59 6.98 -2.30
N VAL A 18 -14.35 6.73 -1.00
CA VAL A 18 -14.52 7.74 0.06
C VAL A 18 -13.16 8.24 0.52
N THR A 19 -12.97 9.56 0.60
CA THR A 19 -11.72 10.14 1.08
C THR A 19 -11.41 9.69 2.51
N ALA A 20 -10.23 9.10 2.69
CA ALA A 20 -9.77 8.61 3.97
C ALA A 20 -9.50 9.78 4.94
N PRO A 21 -9.93 9.69 6.21
CA PRO A 21 -9.47 10.60 7.25
C PRO A 21 -7.94 10.52 7.42
N VAL A 22 -7.30 11.67 7.57
CA VAL A 22 -5.86 11.77 7.81
C VAL A 22 -5.56 12.13 9.27
N TYR A 23 -4.54 11.49 9.84
CA TYR A 23 -4.15 11.63 11.25
C TYR A 23 -2.67 11.99 11.37
N ASN A 24 -2.32 12.68 12.46
CA ASN A 24 -0.95 13.08 12.81
C ASN A 24 -0.15 13.61 11.60
N ILE A 25 -0.62 14.76 11.08
CA ILE A 25 -0.05 15.40 9.90
C ILE A 25 1.27 16.06 10.27
N GLU A 26 2.33 15.71 9.55
CA GLU A 26 3.65 16.33 9.63
C GLU A 26 3.92 17.06 8.31
N LYS A 27 4.34 18.32 8.37
CA LYS A 27 4.53 19.12 7.16
C LYS A 27 5.79 19.99 7.24
N THR A 28 6.52 20.02 6.13
CA THR A 28 7.62 20.95 5.85
C THR A 28 7.26 21.81 4.63
N SER A 29 8.20 22.61 4.14
CA SER A 29 8.01 23.40 2.92
C SER A 29 7.83 22.56 1.65
N SER A 30 8.41 21.36 1.60
CA SER A 30 8.46 20.50 0.41
C SER A 30 7.98 19.07 0.64
N SER A 31 7.59 18.72 1.87
CA SER A 31 7.08 17.40 2.20
C SER A 31 5.89 17.47 3.16
N ALA A 32 4.93 16.58 2.98
CA ALA A 32 3.83 16.39 3.92
C ALA A 32 3.57 14.89 4.10
N SER A 33 3.38 14.47 5.35
CA SER A 33 3.04 13.10 5.66
C SER A 33 1.88 13.01 6.64
N CYS A 34 1.16 11.89 6.61
CA CYS A 34 0.12 11.59 7.58
C CYS A 34 -0.08 10.08 7.70
N TRP A 35 -0.93 9.71 8.65
CA TRP A 35 -1.43 8.37 8.81
C TRP A 35 -2.86 8.22 8.28
N ILE A 36 -3.15 7.11 7.62
CA ILE A 36 -4.50 6.70 7.22
C ILE A 36 -4.78 5.28 7.72
N ALA A 37 -6.03 5.02 8.09
CA ALA A 37 -6.46 3.67 8.44
C ALA A 37 -6.66 2.84 7.17
N SER A 38 -6.06 1.65 7.12
CA SER A 38 -6.28 0.68 6.06
C SER A 38 -7.04 -0.54 6.57
N GLN A 39 -7.75 -1.21 5.66
CA GLN A 39 -8.52 -2.42 5.94
C GLN A 39 -8.27 -3.42 4.80
N VAL A 40 -7.98 -4.67 5.16
CA VAL A 40 -7.76 -5.76 4.21
C VAL A 40 -8.95 -5.93 3.28
N GLY A 41 -8.67 -6.18 2.00
CA GLY A 41 -9.67 -6.37 0.95
C GLY A 41 -10.27 -5.08 0.41
N LYS A 42 -9.90 -3.92 0.95
CA LYS A 42 -10.39 -2.63 0.48
C LYS A 42 -9.51 -2.07 -0.62
N LYS A 43 -10.15 -1.63 -1.70
CA LYS A 43 -9.52 -0.96 -2.82
C LYS A 43 -9.32 0.52 -2.51
N PHE A 44 -8.29 1.11 -3.07
CA PHE A 44 -8.02 2.54 -2.88
C PHE A 44 -7.55 3.21 -4.17
N ALA A 45 -7.66 4.55 -4.16
CA ALA A 45 -7.14 5.43 -5.17
C ALA A 45 -6.27 6.51 -4.51
N LEU A 46 -5.09 6.77 -5.07
CA LEU A 46 -4.33 7.98 -4.76
C LEU A 46 -4.77 9.07 -5.72
N ASN A 47 -5.09 10.23 -5.18
CA ASN A 47 -5.55 11.38 -5.95
C ASN A 47 -4.68 12.59 -5.63
N TRP A 48 -4.47 13.44 -6.63
CA TRP A 48 -3.82 14.73 -6.42
C TRP A 48 -4.37 15.80 -7.36
N TYR A 49 -4.13 17.05 -6.97
CA TYR A 49 -4.58 18.23 -7.68
C TYR A 49 -3.51 19.30 -7.66
N ASN A 50 -3.30 19.96 -8.80
CA ASN A 50 -2.45 21.13 -8.95
C ASN A 50 -3.32 22.29 -9.46
N THR A 51 -3.56 23.27 -8.59
CA THR A 51 -4.52 24.34 -8.86
C THR A 51 -4.08 25.23 -10.03
N GLU A 52 -2.78 25.42 -10.21
CA GLU A 52 -2.27 26.44 -11.13
C GLU A 52 -1.62 25.87 -12.40
N ARG A 53 -1.08 24.64 -12.34
CA ARG A 53 -0.34 24.00 -13.45
C ARG A 53 0.63 24.95 -14.18
N ARG A 54 1.40 25.74 -13.41
CA ARG A 54 2.32 26.75 -13.97
C ARG A 54 3.46 26.14 -14.78
N ILE A 55 3.91 24.97 -14.36
CA ILE A 55 5.00 24.22 -14.97
C ILE A 55 4.56 22.77 -15.16
N PRO A 56 5.11 22.05 -16.16
CA PRO A 56 4.85 20.63 -16.29
C PRO A 56 5.54 19.86 -15.17
N ILE A 57 4.87 18.80 -14.70
CA ILE A 57 5.30 17.99 -13.56
C ILE A 57 5.14 16.52 -13.90
N GLN A 58 6.14 15.72 -13.52
CA GLN A 58 6.01 14.27 -13.43
C GLN A 58 5.64 13.88 -12.00
N ALA A 59 4.52 13.18 -11.85
CA ALA A 59 4.07 12.57 -10.61
C ALA A 59 4.48 11.09 -10.61
N ALA A 60 5.46 10.71 -9.79
CA ALA A 60 5.80 9.32 -9.55
C ALA A 60 5.02 8.80 -8.35
N VAL A 61 4.25 7.73 -8.54
CA VAL A 61 3.50 7.04 -7.49
C VAL A 61 4.28 5.83 -7.04
N LEU A 62 4.67 5.82 -5.77
CA LEU A 62 5.35 4.71 -5.13
C LEU A 62 4.42 4.09 -4.09
N ILE A 63 4.27 2.77 -4.13
CA ILE A 63 3.52 2.01 -3.13
C ILE A 63 4.48 0.99 -2.53
N ASP A 64 4.65 1.01 -1.21
CA ASP A 64 5.59 0.15 -0.49
C ASP A 64 7.03 0.26 -1.02
N GLY A 65 7.40 1.45 -1.49
CA GLY A 65 8.72 1.74 -2.08
C GLY A 65 8.88 1.32 -3.54
N LYS A 66 7.86 0.71 -4.16
CA LYS A 66 7.89 0.30 -5.58
C LYS A 66 7.16 1.34 -6.43
N VAL A 67 7.79 1.76 -7.54
CA VAL A 67 7.15 2.65 -8.52
C VAL A 67 6.03 1.87 -9.22
N CYS A 68 4.80 2.34 -9.04
CA CYS A 68 3.60 1.72 -9.61
C CYS A 68 3.03 2.52 -10.78
N ASP A 69 3.23 3.84 -10.76
CA ASP A 69 2.70 4.73 -11.77
C ASP A 69 3.62 5.96 -11.96
N ASN A 70 3.60 6.54 -13.15
CA ASN A 70 4.26 7.80 -13.48
C ASN A 70 3.30 8.60 -14.34
N HIS A 71 2.81 9.73 -13.85
CA HIS A 71 1.86 10.56 -14.58
C HIS A 71 2.45 11.91 -14.95
N ILE A 72 2.16 12.42 -16.15
CA ILE A 72 2.63 13.72 -16.61
C ILE A 72 1.49 14.74 -16.60
N MET A 73 1.64 15.73 -15.73
CA MET A 73 0.75 16.87 -15.71
C MET A 73 1.34 18.00 -16.55
N LEU A 74 0.70 18.29 -17.68
CA LEU A 74 1.10 19.37 -18.59
C LEU A 74 0.71 20.76 -18.05
N ASP A 75 1.51 21.78 -18.36
CA ASP A 75 1.22 23.15 -17.92
C ASP A 75 -0.02 23.75 -18.60
N ALA A 76 -0.75 24.58 -17.86
CA ALA A 76 -1.96 25.22 -18.34
C ALA A 76 -1.72 26.26 -19.44
N ARG A 77 -0.49 26.81 -19.55
CA ARG A 77 -0.18 27.82 -20.56
C ARG A 77 -0.15 27.22 -21.96
N ARG A 78 0.49 26.06 -22.13
CA ARG A 78 0.57 25.35 -23.42
C ARG A 78 -0.60 24.39 -23.63
N TYR A 79 -1.16 23.85 -22.54
CA TYR A 79 -2.20 22.83 -22.57
C TYR A 79 -3.35 23.17 -21.59
N PRO A 80 -4.15 24.22 -21.89
CA PRO A 80 -5.19 24.71 -20.99
C PRO A 80 -6.29 23.69 -20.72
N ASP A 81 -6.67 22.89 -21.73
CA ASP A 81 -7.78 21.93 -21.65
C ASP A 81 -7.47 20.65 -20.86
N LYS A 82 -6.21 20.46 -20.42
CA LYS A 82 -5.80 19.30 -19.65
C LYS A 82 -6.28 19.42 -18.19
N PRO A 83 -6.62 18.29 -17.53
CA PRO A 83 -7.16 18.33 -16.18
C PRO A 83 -6.11 18.78 -15.17
N SER A 84 -6.57 19.46 -14.12
CA SER A 84 -5.76 19.83 -12.96
C SER A 84 -5.71 18.76 -11.86
N GLY A 85 -6.57 17.74 -11.96
CA GLY A 85 -6.68 16.64 -11.01
C GLY A 85 -6.46 15.29 -11.66
N VAL A 86 -5.91 14.36 -10.90
CA VAL A 86 -5.58 13.00 -11.35
C VAL A 86 -5.92 12.02 -10.22
N GLY A 87 -6.41 10.84 -10.58
CA GLY A 87 -6.66 9.73 -9.66
C GLY A 87 -6.11 8.43 -10.23
N ILE A 88 -5.31 7.70 -9.46
CA ILE A 88 -4.73 6.41 -9.82
C ILE A 88 -5.21 5.36 -8.81
N SER A 89 -5.92 4.35 -9.29
CA SER A 89 -6.49 3.28 -8.46
C SER A 89 -6.09 1.87 -8.91
N TYR A 90 -5.29 1.76 -9.96
CA TYR A 90 -4.93 0.49 -10.58
C TYR A 90 -3.54 0.54 -11.19
N ALA A 91 -2.98 -0.64 -11.45
CA ALA A 91 -1.88 -0.81 -12.38
C ALA A 91 -2.37 -1.52 -13.65
N ARG A 92 -1.81 -1.14 -14.79
CA ARG A 92 -2.01 -1.85 -16.05
C ARG A 92 -1.10 -3.09 -16.08
N THR A 93 -1.68 -4.26 -16.33
CA THR A 93 -0.97 -5.56 -16.38
C THR A 93 -0.76 -6.06 -17.80
N SER A 94 -1.50 -5.52 -18.78
CA SER A 94 -1.26 -5.71 -20.21
C SER A 94 -1.88 -4.58 -21.03
N ASP A 95 -1.73 -4.62 -22.35
CA ASP A 95 -2.43 -3.70 -23.26
C ASP A 95 -3.97 -3.75 -23.13
N TRP A 96 -4.50 -4.79 -22.50
CA TRP A 96 -5.95 -5.06 -22.44
C TRP A 96 -6.47 -5.32 -21.03
N THR A 97 -5.62 -5.31 -20.01
CA THR A 97 -6.02 -5.65 -18.64
C THR A 97 -5.40 -4.73 -17.59
N ARG A 98 -6.13 -4.59 -16.47
CA ARG A 98 -5.75 -3.81 -15.29
C ARG A 98 -6.10 -4.57 -14.01
N ARG A 99 -5.43 -4.22 -12.92
CA ARG A 99 -5.70 -4.71 -11.56
C ARG A 99 -5.69 -3.54 -10.59
N ASP A 100 -6.70 -3.47 -9.73
CA ASP A 100 -6.83 -2.38 -8.75
C ASP A 100 -5.80 -2.52 -7.63
N PHE A 101 -5.46 -1.41 -6.97
CA PHE A 101 -4.68 -1.46 -5.74
C PHE A 101 -5.58 -1.87 -4.56
N GLU A 102 -5.16 -2.89 -3.83
CA GLU A 102 -5.93 -3.44 -2.71
C GLU A 102 -5.03 -3.64 -1.48
N PHE A 103 -5.52 -3.25 -0.30
CA PHE A 103 -4.82 -3.54 0.95
C PHE A 103 -4.93 -5.04 1.29
N SER A 104 -3.82 -5.64 1.69
CA SER A 104 -3.73 -7.05 2.07
C SER A 104 -2.92 -7.25 3.34
N SER A 105 -3.19 -8.34 4.06
CA SER A 105 -2.40 -8.78 5.20
C SER A 105 -0.99 -9.15 4.76
N ILE A 106 0.03 -8.63 5.44
CA ILE A 106 1.41 -9.02 5.14
C ILE A 106 1.63 -10.49 5.52
N LEU A 107 2.26 -11.25 4.62
CA LEU A 107 2.68 -12.61 4.91
C LEU A 107 3.99 -12.56 5.69
N VAL A 108 4.02 -13.23 6.83
CA VAL A 108 5.19 -13.29 7.70
C VAL A 108 5.77 -14.71 7.67
N SER A 109 7.09 -14.83 7.54
CA SER A 109 7.82 -16.10 7.51
C SER A 109 9.00 -16.07 8.50
N ASP A 110 9.31 -17.21 9.13
CA ASP A 110 10.46 -17.41 10.01
C ASP A 110 11.69 -17.96 9.26
N ASP A 111 11.57 -18.21 7.96
CA ASP A 111 12.67 -18.68 7.11
C ASP A 111 13.64 -17.54 6.82
N ASP A 112 14.86 -17.66 7.35
CA ASP A 112 15.97 -16.71 7.18
C ASP A 112 16.29 -16.39 5.70
N ASN A 113 15.86 -17.20 4.73
CA ASN A 113 15.94 -16.86 3.30
C ASN A 113 15.18 -15.57 2.95
N TYR A 114 14.12 -15.24 3.69
CA TYR A 114 13.32 -14.02 3.50
C TYR A 114 13.81 -12.84 4.34
N LEU A 115 14.87 -13.02 5.13
CA LEU A 115 15.45 -11.95 5.96
C LEU A 115 15.95 -10.76 5.12
N TYR A 116 16.31 -11.02 3.86
CA TYR A 116 16.83 -10.03 2.91
C TYR A 116 15.94 -9.81 1.67
N THR A 117 14.80 -10.51 1.53
CA THR A 117 13.93 -10.39 0.33
C THR A 117 13.10 -9.12 0.34
N VAL A 118 12.76 -8.66 1.53
CA VAL A 118 12.25 -7.31 1.74
C VAL A 118 13.45 -6.52 2.18
N ASP A 119 14.01 -5.76 1.24
CA ASP A 119 15.03 -4.79 1.57
C ASP A 119 14.53 -3.99 2.77
N THR A 120 15.35 -3.84 3.80
CA THR A 120 14.96 -3.09 5.02
C THR A 120 14.62 -1.64 4.66
N SER A 121 15.00 -1.21 3.44
CA SER A 121 14.68 0.04 2.77
C SER A 121 13.26 0.14 2.16
N MET A 122 12.52 -0.97 1.96
CA MET A 122 11.16 -0.87 1.42
C MET A 122 10.26 -0.28 2.50
N ASP A 123 9.76 0.93 2.23
CA ASP A 123 8.82 1.71 3.05
C ASP A 123 7.42 1.08 3.09
N ILE A 124 7.35 -0.24 3.35
CA ILE A 124 6.11 -1.01 3.45
C ILE A 124 5.14 -0.31 4.40
N GLY A 125 3.89 -0.24 3.95
CA GLY A 125 2.85 0.48 4.63
C GLY A 125 2.88 1.98 4.33
N THR A 126 3.37 2.38 3.15
CA THR A 126 3.43 3.78 2.70
C THR A 126 3.03 3.90 1.24
N ILE A 127 2.14 4.85 0.96
CA ILE A 127 1.83 5.33 -0.39
C ILE A 127 2.46 6.71 -0.54
N THR A 128 3.33 6.89 -1.53
CA THR A 128 4.09 8.12 -1.72
C THR A 128 3.82 8.70 -3.12
N LEU A 129 3.51 9.99 -3.16
CA LEU A 129 3.47 10.79 -4.38
C LEU A 129 4.69 11.70 -4.41
N GLN A 130 5.54 11.55 -5.41
CA GLN A 130 6.67 12.45 -5.66
C GLN A 130 6.39 13.28 -6.90
N LEU A 131 6.41 14.60 -6.74
CA LEU A 131 6.28 15.55 -7.84
C LEU A 131 7.67 16.04 -8.24
N TRP A 132 7.99 15.87 -9.52
CA TRP A 132 9.26 16.23 -10.13
C TRP A 132 9.02 17.28 -11.21
N ARG A 133 9.81 18.35 -11.22
CA ARG A 133 9.74 19.31 -12.32
C ARG A 133 10.40 18.69 -13.55
N ILE A 134 9.81 18.95 -14.71
CA ILE A 134 10.32 18.42 -15.98
C ILE A 134 10.45 19.53 -17.01
N GLU A 135 11.31 19.29 -17.99
CA GLU A 135 11.39 20.06 -19.23
C GLU A 135 10.84 19.21 -20.36
N ILE A 136 9.85 19.75 -21.07
CA ILE A 136 9.16 19.06 -22.17
C ILE A 136 9.78 19.50 -23.49
N GLN A 137 10.22 18.53 -24.30
CA GLN A 137 10.68 18.72 -25.67
C GLN A 137 9.53 18.58 -26.65
N ASP A 138 8.72 17.53 -26.50
CA ASP A 138 7.65 17.19 -27.42
C ASP A 138 6.50 16.46 -26.72
N VAL A 139 5.29 16.58 -27.28
CA VAL A 139 4.07 15.92 -26.80
C VAL A 139 3.31 15.39 -27.99
N THR A 140 3.12 14.07 -28.05
CA THR A 140 2.43 13.40 -29.16
C THR A 140 1.37 12.44 -28.64
N PRO A 141 0.15 12.43 -29.21
CA PRO A 141 -0.86 11.48 -28.81
C PRO A 141 -0.50 10.08 -29.31
N GLN A 142 -0.50 9.08 -28.41
CA GLN A 142 -0.20 7.69 -28.75
C GLN A 142 -1.05 6.73 -27.91
N THR A 143 -1.43 5.60 -28.49
CA THR A 143 -2.00 4.48 -27.73
C THR A 143 -0.97 3.97 -26.72
N LEU A 144 -1.38 3.88 -25.46
CA LEU A 144 -0.51 3.39 -24.39
C LEU A 144 -0.15 1.92 -24.60
N HIS A 145 1.14 1.60 -24.62
CA HIS A 145 1.62 0.22 -24.67
C HIS A 145 2.19 -0.18 -23.30
N HIS A 146 1.75 -1.32 -22.80
CA HIS A 146 2.23 -1.89 -21.55
C HIS A 146 3.68 -2.37 -21.69
N ARG A 147 4.54 -1.92 -20.79
CA ARG A 147 5.93 -2.40 -20.68
C ARG A 147 5.99 -3.53 -19.67
N TYR A 148 6.24 -4.74 -20.17
CA TYR A 148 6.44 -5.92 -19.34
C TYR A 148 7.75 -5.85 -18.53
N GLY A 149 7.77 -6.53 -17.38
CA GLY A 149 8.98 -6.69 -16.56
C GLY A 149 9.14 -5.70 -15.41
N GLY A 150 8.08 -4.95 -15.06
CA GLY A 150 8.06 -4.11 -13.86
C GLY A 150 8.06 -4.92 -12.55
N ALA A 151 8.48 -4.27 -11.46
CA ALA A 151 8.36 -4.86 -10.12
C ALA A 151 6.88 -5.06 -9.76
N THR A 152 6.54 -6.24 -9.24
CA THR A 152 5.16 -6.53 -8.80
C THR A 152 4.98 -6.16 -7.34
N LEU A 153 3.77 -5.71 -6.97
CA LEU A 153 3.34 -5.57 -5.59
C LEU A 153 3.00 -6.94 -4.97
N ASP A 154 2.71 -7.94 -5.80
CA ASP A 154 2.36 -9.29 -5.35
C ASP A 154 3.56 -9.98 -4.69
N ASN A 155 3.28 -10.80 -3.66
CA ASN A 155 4.25 -11.64 -2.94
C ASN A 155 5.27 -10.90 -2.05
N GLN A 156 4.85 -9.84 -1.35
CA GLN A 156 5.68 -9.25 -0.30
C GLN A 156 5.66 -10.15 0.96
N ILE A 157 6.67 -11.01 1.09
CA ILE A 157 6.90 -11.83 2.29
C ILE A 157 7.92 -11.12 3.17
N VAL A 158 7.55 -10.80 4.40
CA VAL A 158 8.45 -10.19 5.38
C VAL A 158 8.89 -11.22 6.42
N HIS A 159 10.15 -11.20 6.80
CA HIS A 159 10.64 -12.03 7.88
C HIS A 159 10.12 -11.56 9.25
N GLU A 160 9.77 -12.48 10.16
CA GLU A 160 9.22 -12.17 11.50
C GLU A 160 10.08 -11.17 12.29
N ARG A 161 11.41 -11.27 12.16
CA ARG A 161 12.36 -10.39 12.86
C ARG A 161 12.34 -8.93 12.38
N SER A 162 11.73 -8.61 11.24
CA SER A 162 11.70 -7.24 10.70
C SER A 162 10.72 -6.32 11.43
N LYS A 163 10.03 -6.78 12.50
CA LYS A 163 9.10 -6.00 13.34
C LYS A 163 7.94 -5.33 12.59
N LYS A 164 7.66 -5.77 11.35
CA LYS A 164 6.48 -5.37 10.56
C LYS A 164 5.28 -6.32 10.78
N ALA A 165 5.33 -7.17 11.80
CA ALA A 165 4.24 -8.07 12.16
C ALA A 165 2.96 -7.28 12.45
N GLY A 166 1.86 -7.67 11.82
CA GLY A 166 0.56 -6.96 11.92
C GLY A 166 0.42 -5.75 10.99
N ALA A 167 1.37 -5.50 10.09
CA ALA A 167 1.21 -4.48 9.06
C ALA A 167 0.35 -4.97 7.88
N HIS A 168 -0.26 -4.02 7.16
CA HIS A 168 -0.81 -4.29 5.83
C HIS A 168 0.24 -3.96 4.76
N HIS A 169 0.12 -4.59 3.61
CA HIS A 169 0.82 -4.23 2.37
C HIS A 169 -0.21 -4.01 1.24
N VAL A 170 0.21 -3.57 0.07
CA VAL A 170 -0.66 -3.52 -1.11
C VAL A 170 -0.38 -4.71 -2.04
N VAL A 171 -1.45 -5.28 -2.58
CA VAL A 171 -1.44 -6.26 -3.67
C VAL A 171 -2.23 -5.73 -4.85
N TYR A 172 -2.10 -6.40 -5.99
CA TYR A 172 -3.01 -6.19 -7.09
C TYR A 172 -4.28 -7.03 -6.90
N GLY A 173 -5.46 -6.42 -7.03
CA GLY A 173 -6.75 -7.09 -6.95
C GLY A 173 -7.01 -8.02 -8.15
N GLU A 174 -8.27 -8.39 -8.37
CA GLU A 174 -8.66 -9.20 -9.54
C GLU A 174 -8.40 -8.48 -10.85
N GLU A 175 -7.99 -9.25 -11.87
CA GLU A 175 -7.72 -8.72 -13.21
C GLU A 175 -9.01 -8.54 -14.01
N TYR A 176 -9.16 -7.39 -14.65
CA TYR A 176 -10.29 -7.09 -15.51
C TYR A 176 -9.88 -6.41 -16.82
N GLY A 177 -10.72 -6.58 -17.83
CA GLY A 177 -10.51 -6.05 -19.18
C GLY A 177 -10.62 -4.54 -19.23
N SER A 178 -9.60 -3.88 -19.76
CA SER A 178 -9.58 -2.45 -20.03
C SER A 178 -8.63 -2.13 -21.19
N PRO A 179 -9.16 -1.73 -22.36
CA PRO A 179 -8.33 -1.42 -23.52
C PRO A 179 -7.38 -0.26 -23.22
N ALA A 180 -6.24 -0.23 -23.90
CA ALA A 180 -5.28 0.86 -23.81
C ALA A 180 -5.91 2.20 -24.24
N PRO A 181 -5.85 3.25 -23.40
CA PRO A 181 -6.26 4.59 -23.82
C PRO A 181 -5.23 5.20 -24.77
N VAL A 182 -5.65 6.23 -25.51
CA VAL A 182 -4.73 7.19 -26.13
C VAL A 182 -4.31 8.19 -25.05
N VAL A 183 -3.01 8.39 -24.89
CA VAL A 183 -2.40 9.29 -23.91
C VAL A 183 -1.48 10.28 -24.60
N ASP A 184 -1.14 11.36 -23.91
CA ASP A 184 -0.10 12.28 -24.37
C ASP A 184 1.28 11.68 -24.04
N MET A 185 1.98 11.17 -25.04
CA MET A 185 3.35 10.73 -24.89
C MET A 185 4.28 11.94 -24.83
N VAL A 186 4.94 12.12 -23.70
CA VAL A 186 5.79 13.29 -23.44
C VAL A 186 7.25 12.90 -23.54
N ARG A 187 7.96 13.52 -24.49
CA ARG A 187 9.42 13.46 -24.52
C ARG A 187 9.99 14.61 -23.73
N GLY A 188 10.78 14.31 -22.72
CA GLY A 188 11.36 15.33 -21.84
C GLY A 188 12.43 14.78 -20.91
N ARG A 189 12.81 15.59 -19.92
CA ARG A 189 13.73 15.19 -18.85
C ARG A 189 13.30 15.79 -17.51
N VAL A 190 13.54 15.05 -16.44
CA VAL A 190 13.48 15.59 -15.07
C VAL A 190 14.64 16.56 -14.87
N ILE A 191 14.36 17.72 -14.28
CA ILE A 191 15.38 18.76 -14.02
C ILE A 191 15.90 18.74 -12.59
N ASP A 192 15.15 18.11 -11.67
CA ASP A 192 15.50 18.05 -10.26
C ASP A 192 16.33 16.80 -9.92
N SER A 193 17.25 16.94 -8.97
CA SER A 193 17.99 15.79 -8.41
C SER A 193 17.23 15.06 -7.30
N THR A 194 16.22 15.72 -6.72
CA THR A 194 15.33 15.20 -5.67
C THR A 194 13.91 15.67 -5.93
N PRO A 195 12.87 14.98 -5.40
CA PRO A 195 11.49 15.41 -5.60
C PRO A 195 11.28 16.86 -5.14
N PHE A 196 10.62 17.66 -5.97
CA PHE A 196 10.27 19.04 -5.64
C PHE A 196 9.21 19.10 -4.53
N VAL A 197 8.23 18.19 -4.57
CA VAL A 197 7.20 18.02 -3.55
C VAL A 197 6.99 16.53 -3.28
N THR A 198 6.86 16.14 -2.01
CA THR A 198 6.54 14.77 -1.61
C THR A 198 5.32 14.72 -0.70
N PHE A 199 4.35 13.85 -1.01
CA PHE A 199 3.26 13.49 -0.11
C PHE A 199 3.39 12.03 0.29
N SER A 200 3.32 11.73 1.58
CA SER A 200 3.43 10.36 2.10
C SER A 200 2.26 9.99 3.00
N PHE A 201 1.53 8.95 2.61
CA PHE A 201 0.41 8.39 3.36
C PHE A 201 0.85 7.06 3.97
N LYS A 202 1.19 7.11 5.26
CA LYS A 202 1.53 5.93 6.05
C LYS A 202 0.23 5.22 6.40
N TYR A 203 0.07 3.96 6.02
CA TYR A 203 -1.18 3.24 6.27
C TYR A 203 -0.98 2.06 7.22
N ARG A 204 -1.89 1.90 8.18
CA ARG A 204 -1.90 0.79 9.14
C ARG A 204 -3.33 0.37 9.48
N PRO A 205 -3.56 -0.85 9.98
CA PRO A 205 -4.87 -1.23 10.52
C PRO A 205 -5.37 -0.21 11.54
N TYR A 206 -6.68 0.04 11.55
CA TYR A 206 -7.30 0.99 12.48
C TYR A 206 -6.92 0.73 13.93
N ASP A 207 -6.97 -0.54 14.36
CA ASP A 207 -6.66 -0.94 15.73
C ASP A 207 -5.20 -0.66 16.11
N VAL A 208 -4.28 -0.78 15.15
CA VAL A 208 -2.85 -0.46 15.35
C VAL A 208 -2.66 1.04 15.52
N LEU A 209 -3.36 1.85 14.73
CA LEU A 209 -3.31 3.31 14.86
C LEU A 209 -3.92 3.78 16.18
N MET A 210 -5.02 3.16 16.63
CA MET A 210 -5.64 3.46 17.92
C MET A 210 -4.76 3.01 19.10
N ALA A 211 -4.09 1.85 18.99
CA ALA A 211 -3.19 1.37 20.03
C ALA A 211 -1.92 2.23 20.19
N ASN A 212 -1.50 2.89 19.11
CA ASN A 212 -0.37 3.82 19.10
C ASN A 212 -0.77 5.28 19.37
N ASP A 213 -2.01 5.51 19.84
CA ASP A 213 -2.58 6.84 20.14
C ASP A 213 -2.54 7.83 18.95
N ILE A 214 -2.52 7.32 17.71
CA ILE A 214 -2.60 8.13 16.49
C ILE A 214 -4.07 8.46 16.18
N ILE A 215 -4.98 7.51 16.42
CA ILE A 215 -6.43 7.71 16.31
C ILE A 215 -7.02 7.78 17.72
N PRO A 216 -7.91 8.75 18.02
CA PRO A 216 -8.60 8.81 19.30
C PRO A 216 -9.35 7.52 19.61
N ARG A 217 -9.16 7.00 20.82
CA ARG A 217 -9.98 5.90 21.31
C ARG A 217 -11.43 6.38 21.45
N PRO A 218 -12.43 5.65 20.93
CA PRO A 218 -13.82 5.97 21.19
C PRO A 218 -14.03 6.01 22.70
N MET A 219 -14.34 7.20 23.24
CA MET A 219 -14.72 7.34 24.64
C MET A 219 -16.00 6.51 24.79
N LEU A 220 -15.94 5.38 25.49
CA LEU A 220 -17.14 4.73 25.97
C LEU A 220 -17.80 5.75 26.90
N SER A 221 -18.90 6.36 26.44
CA SER A 221 -19.74 7.23 27.24
C SER A 221 -20.04 6.48 28.54
N THR A 222 -19.39 6.91 29.61
CA THR A 222 -19.62 6.34 30.93
C THR A 222 -21.02 6.78 31.30
N CYS A 223 -21.99 5.86 31.17
CA CYS A 223 -23.31 6.02 31.76
C CYS A 223 -23.11 6.32 33.23
N THR A 224 -23.27 7.59 33.61
CA THR A 224 -23.19 8.02 35.00
C THR A 224 -24.54 7.76 35.65
N ASN A 225 -24.49 7.16 36.84
CA ASN A 225 -25.52 7.00 37.86
C ASN A 225 -26.32 5.69 37.85
N VAL A 226 -25.73 4.66 38.46
CA VAL A 226 -26.47 3.76 39.37
C VAL A 226 -25.64 3.62 40.65
N PRO A 227 -26.22 3.73 41.86
CA PRO A 227 -25.45 3.70 43.09
C PRO A 227 -24.90 2.31 43.37
N SER A 228 -23.71 2.31 43.95
CA SER A 228 -22.98 1.17 44.49
C SER A 228 -23.83 0.29 45.40
N SER A 229 -24.05 -0.96 44.99
CA SER A 229 -24.25 -2.08 45.93
C SER A 229 -23.68 -3.37 45.35
N SER A 230 -22.50 -3.74 45.87
CA SER A 230 -22.05 -5.10 46.18
C SER A 230 -22.42 -6.23 45.21
N ARG A 231 -21.56 -6.56 44.23
CA ARG A 231 -21.66 -7.83 43.48
C ARG A 231 -20.40 -8.32 42.74
N ASN A 232 -19.19 -7.97 43.20
CA ASN A 232 -17.95 -8.27 42.44
C ASN A 232 -17.21 -9.58 42.80
N ASN A 233 -17.75 -10.48 43.64
CA ASN A 233 -16.99 -11.69 44.05
C ASN A 233 -17.51 -13.03 43.49
N GLU A 234 -18.61 -13.07 42.73
CA GLU A 234 -19.17 -14.35 42.24
C GLU A 234 -18.84 -14.66 40.76
N VAL A 235 -18.44 -13.66 39.97
CA VAL A 235 -18.20 -13.82 38.53
C VAL A 235 -16.80 -14.42 38.25
N ASP A 236 -15.83 -14.23 39.14
CA ASP A 236 -14.48 -14.77 38.97
C ASP A 236 -14.41 -16.29 39.19
N GLN A 237 -15.21 -16.85 40.09
CA GLN A 237 -15.13 -18.28 40.43
C GLN A 237 -15.71 -19.19 39.34
N LYS A 238 -16.82 -18.77 38.71
CA LYS A 238 -17.40 -19.51 37.57
C LYS A 238 -16.50 -19.41 36.32
N THR A 239 -15.91 -18.25 36.08
CA THR A 239 -15.02 -18.03 34.94
C THR A 239 -13.71 -18.82 35.09
N ALA A 240 -13.11 -18.82 36.28
CA ALA A 240 -11.90 -19.61 36.56
C ALA A 240 -12.14 -21.13 36.48
N ALA A 241 -13.29 -21.62 36.96
CA ALA A 241 -13.65 -23.03 36.83
C ALA A 241 -13.85 -23.45 35.36
N GLN A 242 -14.40 -22.55 34.54
CA GLN A 242 -14.61 -22.79 33.12
C GLN A 242 -13.30 -22.80 32.33
N ILE A 243 -12.36 -21.89 32.65
CA ILE A 243 -11.00 -21.87 32.08
C ILE A 243 -10.27 -23.18 32.39
N LYS A 244 -10.25 -23.60 33.66
CA LYS A 244 -9.58 -24.86 34.07
C LYS A 244 -10.18 -26.10 33.39
N ARG A 245 -11.51 -26.10 33.17
CA ARG A 245 -12.20 -27.20 32.47
C ARG A 245 -11.82 -27.25 30.99
N LEU A 246 -11.66 -26.10 30.34
CA LEU A 246 -11.25 -26.01 28.94
C LEU A 246 -9.78 -26.40 28.75
N GLU A 247 -8.89 -25.99 29.65
CA GLU A 247 -7.47 -26.39 29.65
C GLU A 247 -7.30 -27.90 29.79
N ASN A 248 -8.04 -28.53 30.71
CA ASN A 248 -8.02 -29.99 30.88
C ASN A 248 -8.52 -30.72 29.63
N ARG A 249 -9.56 -30.18 28.96
CA ARG A 249 -10.08 -30.76 27.71
C ARG A 249 -9.08 -30.61 26.56
N LEU A 250 -8.36 -29.49 26.50
CA LEU A 250 -7.34 -29.23 25.47
C LEU A 250 -6.12 -30.14 25.66
N ASN A 251 -5.69 -30.36 26.90
CA ASN A 251 -4.63 -31.33 27.20
C ASN A 251 -5.04 -32.76 26.90
N ALA A 252 -6.27 -33.17 27.23
CA ALA A 252 -6.79 -34.49 26.89
C ALA A 252 -6.88 -34.74 25.37
N LEU A 253 -7.26 -33.71 24.59
CA LEU A 253 -7.26 -33.80 23.13
C LEU A 253 -5.85 -33.88 22.54
N LYS A 254 -4.88 -33.15 23.12
CA LYS A 254 -3.47 -33.22 22.71
C LYS A 254 -2.83 -34.58 23.01
N THR A 255 -3.15 -35.22 24.14
CA THR A 255 -2.70 -36.59 24.41
C THR A 255 -3.38 -37.61 23.50
N LYS A 256 -4.67 -37.40 23.18
CA LYS A 256 -5.40 -38.26 22.24
C LYS A 256 -4.87 -38.13 20.80
N ALA A 257 -4.43 -36.95 20.39
CA ALA A 257 -3.80 -36.70 19.09
C ALA A 257 -2.37 -37.27 19.00
N LYS A 258 -1.63 -37.35 20.12
CA LYS A 258 -0.30 -37.98 20.19
C LYS A 258 -0.35 -39.53 20.19
N LEU A 259 -1.52 -40.13 20.38
CA LEU A 259 -1.71 -41.58 20.47
C LEU A 259 -2.24 -42.23 19.17
N VAL A 260 -2.37 -41.48 18.07
CA VAL A 260 -2.70 -42.07 16.76
C VAL A 260 -1.40 -42.52 16.09
N PRO A 261 -1.10 -43.83 15.97
CA PRO A 261 0.05 -44.30 15.23
C PRO A 261 -0.21 -44.14 13.73
N HIS A 262 0.79 -43.64 13.05
CA HIS A 262 0.83 -43.43 11.61
C HIS A 262 0.77 -44.77 10.86
N ALA A 263 -0.23 -44.96 10.00
CA ALA A 263 -0.23 -45.93 8.92
C ALA A 263 -0.86 -45.23 7.71
N GLY A 264 -0.22 -44.99 6.58
CA GLY A 264 1.10 -45.25 6.04
C GLY A 264 1.05 -44.77 4.58
N VAL A 265 2.13 -45.03 3.85
CA VAL A 265 2.17 -45.15 2.36
C VAL A 265 2.67 -43.92 1.57
N VAL A 266 3.98 -44.00 1.30
CA VAL A 266 4.68 -43.94 -0.01
C VAL A 266 5.14 -42.58 -0.57
N LYS A 267 6.48 -42.48 -0.58
CA LYS A 267 7.33 -41.66 -1.45
C LYS A 267 7.03 -41.89 -2.93
N ARG A 268 6.87 -40.81 -3.69
CA ARG A 268 7.28 -40.74 -5.10
C ARG A 268 8.20 -39.56 -5.31
N THR A 269 9.44 -39.88 -5.62
CA THR A 269 10.47 -39.01 -6.16
C THR A 269 10.12 -38.62 -7.59
N VAL A 270 10.12 -37.32 -7.90
CA VAL A 270 10.33 -36.81 -9.27
C VAL A 270 11.20 -35.56 -9.14
N GLY A 271 12.39 -35.61 -9.73
CA GLY A 271 13.28 -34.45 -9.84
C GLY A 271 12.90 -33.58 -11.03
N SER A 272 13.24 -32.30 -10.98
CA SER A 272 13.59 -31.54 -12.18
C SER A 272 14.32 -30.23 -11.86
N SER A 273 15.47 -30.10 -12.52
CA SER A 273 16.14 -28.92 -13.08
C SER A 273 16.22 -27.57 -12.34
N LYS A 274 17.48 -27.17 -12.09
CA LYS A 274 17.93 -25.81 -11.77
C LYS A 274 17.94 -24.94 -13.03
N GLY A 275 17.20 -23.83 -13.02
CA GLY A 275 17.34 -22.72 -13.97
C GLY A 275 17.97 -21.50 -13.29
N LYS A 276 19.16 -21.09 -13.74
CA LYS A 276 19.87 -19.88 -13.29
C LYS A 276 19.22 -18.62 -13.89
N GLY A 277 18.80 -17.68 -13.05
CA GLY A 277 18.36 -16.33 -13.46
C GLY A 277 19.28 -15.26 -12.87
N ARG A 278 19.90 -14.47 -13.74
CA ARG A 278 20.88 -13.41 -13.44
C ARG A 278 20.21 -12.21 -12.76
N ALA A 279 20.87 -11.67 -11.74
CA ALA A 279 20.62 -10.34 -11.21
C ALA A 279 21.01 -9.25 -12.22
N ARG A 280 20.20 -8.20 -12.35
CA ARG A 280 20.60 -6.92 -12.93
C ARG A 280 20.27 -5.80 -11.94
N GLY A 281 21.30 -5.00 -11.66
CA GLY A 281 21.23 -3.78 -10.88
C GLY A 281 20.63 -2.59 -11.65
N PRO A 282 20.79 -1.37 -11.13
CA PRO A 282 19.88 -0.25 -11.32
C PRO A 282 19.87 0.34 -12.73
N ILE A 283 18.71 0.91 -13.07
CA ILE A 283 18.38 1.56 -14.34
C ILE A 283 19.23 2.85 -14.50
N PRO A 284 19.81 3.09 -15.69
CA PRO A 284 20.66 4.25 -15.99
C PRO A 284 19.88 5.59 -16.06
N PRO A 285 20.57 6.74 -15.91
CA PRO A 285 19.98 8.08 -15.74
C PRO A 285 19.27 8.69 -16.97
N ASN A 286 18.88 7.90 -17.98
CA ASN A 286 18.28 8.38 -19.23
C ASN A 286 17.03 7.56 -19.63
N ALA A 287 16.10 7.34 -18.70
CA ALA A 287 14.85 6.66 -19.03
C ALA A 287 13.88 7.60 -19.75
N GLU A 288 13.38 7.18 -20.91
CA GLU A 288 12.18 7.77 -21.54
C GLU A 288 11.05 7.82 -20.52
N ILE A 289 10.54 9.03 -20.27
CA ILE A 289 9.48 9.30 -19.32
C ILE A 289 8.16 8.99 -20.01
N ILE A 290 7.41 8.02 -19.50
CA ILE A 290 6.10 7.62 -20.03
C ILE A 290 5.04 7.97 -19.01
N ASP A 291 4.00 8.66 -19.50
CA ASP A 291 2.78 8.99 -18.77
C ASP A 291 1.85 7.76 -18.64
N LEU A 292 1.39 7.49 -17.43
CA LEU A 292 0.43 6.48 -17.04
C LEU A 292 -0.85 7.17 -16.57
N THR A 293 -1.72 7.33 -17.56
CA THR A 293 -3.19 7.37 -17.52
C THR A 293 -3.91 8.71 -17.30
N SER A 294 -4.79 8.97 -18.27
CA SER A 294 -5.92 9.89 -18.25
C SER A 294 -7.23 9.13 -17.97
N LEU A 295 -8.16 9.84 -17.33
CA LEU A 295 -9.52 9.52 -16.85
C LEU A 295 -9.60 9.11 -15.38
#